data_AF-A0A0R3VXY9-F1
#
_entry.id   AF-A0A0R3VXY9-F1
#
_cell.length_a   1.000
_cell.length_b   1.000
_cell.length_c   1.000
_cell.angle_alpha   90.00
_cell.angle_beta   90.00
_cell.angle_gamma   90.00
#
_symmetry.space_group_name_H-M   'P 1'
#
loop_
_entity.id
_entity.type
_entity.pdbx_description
1 polymer ?
#
loop_
_entity_poly.entity_id
_entity_poly.type
_entity_poly.pdbx_seq_one_letter_code
_entity_poly.pdbx_strand_id
1 'polypeptide(L)'
;LLRVILVTAQACSLAILMPRFIEAFPQSKDAALTGTVDLWFIVHDGGILLLTAYLLLRNRVWCKCRLRVFVVTGEPDTNGVLKKVMARFIYDLRISAEVEIVEMSKTDISAYALQRTVAADQRRELLKEMKCQDVASKTDLQAVIDEHYKKERERERENGGNDEEDESCSSTENSASANQRLNEYTFSPSALRHGTRCFDVGCRKSSPRRLHSAKRLNELIVERSADAAAVLINLPALPKSAGSEFYYMEYVETLTDGLQRVILIRGSGREVITAFAE
;
A
#
# COMPACT_ATOMS: atom_id res chain seq x y z
N LEU A 1 13.56 -18.89 -2.45
CA LEU A 1 13.81 -18.06 -3.66
C LEU A 1 13.25 -16.64 -3.50
N LEU A 2 11.94 -16.46 -3.26
CA LEU A 2 11.34 -15.11 -3.20
C LEU A 2 12.00 -14.17 -2.18
N ARG A 3 12.25 -14.64 -0.95
CA ARG A 3 12.95 -13.84 0.07
C ARG A 3 14.30 -13.30 -0.42
N VAL A 4 15.09 -14.14 -1.11
CA VAL A 4 16.40 -13.73 -1.64
C VAL A 4 16.21 -12.61 -2.66
N ILE A 5 15.29 -12.77 -3.60
CA ILE A 5 14.98 -11.74 -4.61
C ILE A 5 14.57 -10.42 -3.95
N LEU A 6 13.65 -10.46 -2.98
CA LEU A 6 13.15 -9.26 -2.29
C LEU A 6 14.26 -8.55 -1.48
N VAL A 7 15.10 -9.31 -0.78
CA VAL A 7 16.24 -8.76 -0.02
C VAL A 7 17.27 -8.15 -0.96
N THR A 8 17.63 -8.86 -2.04
CA THR A 8 18.62 -8.38 -3.01
C THR A 8 18.13 -7.14 -3.73
N ALA A 9 16.89 -7.13 -4.22
CA ALA A 9 16.31 -5.95 -4.87
C ALA A 9 16.27 -4.74 -3.92
N GLN A 10 15.91 -4.95 -2.65
CA GLN A 10 15.96 -3.88 -1.65
C GLN A 10 17.40 -3.38 -1.42
N ALA A 11 18.38 -4.28 -1.31
CA ALA A 11 19.79 -3.91 -1.13
C ALA A 11 20.34 -3.14 -2.35
N CYS A 12 19.87 -3.47 -3.56
CA CYS A 12 20.26 -2.81 -4.80
C CYS A 12 19.41 -1.57 -5.13
N SER A 13 18.45 -1.17 -4.28
CA SER A 13 17.51 -0.08 -4.56
C SER A 13 16.75 -0.26 -5.89
N LEU A 14 16.24 -1.47 -6.14
CA LEU A 14 15.46 -1.80 -7.32
C LEU A 14 13.96 -1.90 -6.98
N ALA A 15 13.12 -1.41 -7.89
CA ALA A 15 11.69 -1.68 -7.87
C ALA A 15 11.40 -3.13 -8.26
N ILE A 16 10.30 -3.68 -7.74
CA ILE A 16 9.87 -5.07 -7.96
C ILE A 16 8.43 -5.06 -8.45
N LEU A 17 8.20 -5.75 -9.56
CA LEU A 17 6.87 -6.11 -10.04
C LEU A 17 6.74 -7.63 -9.96
N MET A 18 5.71 -8.09 -9.26
CA MET A 18 5.42 -9.51 -9.06
C MET A 18 4.02 -9.81 -9.61
N PRO A 19 3.92 -10.23 -10.88
CA PRO A 19 2.67 -10.71 -11.43
C PRO A 19 2.29 -12.05 -10.78
N ARG A 20 1.03 -12.19 -10.42
CA ARG A 20 0.40 -13.40 -9.88
C ARG A 20 -0.67 -13.87 -10.84
N PHE A 21 -0.88 -15.18 -10.88
CA PHE A 21 -1.82 -15.82 -11.81
C PHE A 21 -1.47 -15.52 -13.28
N ILE A 22 -0.19 -15.72 -13.63
CA ILE A 22 0.36 -15.40 -14.96
C ILE A 22 -0.41 -16.06 -16.10
N GLU A 23 -0.99 -17.23 -15.85
CA GLU A 23 -1.78 -18.00 -16.81
C GLU A 23 -3.03 -17.23 -17.29
N ALA A 24 -3.54 -16.32 -16.46
CA ALA A 24 -4.71 -15.51 -16.77
C ALA A 24 -4.36 -14.22 -17.54
N PHE A 25 -3.08 -13.86 -17.66
CA PHE A 25 -2.65 -12.64 -18.37
C PHE A 25 -2.80 -12.79 -19.89
N PRO A 26 -3.28 -11.74 -20.58
CA PRO A 26 -3.45 -11.79 -22.02
C PRO A 26 -2.09 -11.79 -22.73
N GLN A 27 -2.04 -12.43 -23.89
CA GLN A 27 -0.92 -12.34 -24.80
C GLN A 27 -0.99 -11.05 -25.61
N SER A 28 0.16 -10.59 -26.12
CA SER A 28 0.21 -9.38 -26.92
C SER A 28 -0.73 -9.42 -28.11
N LYS A 29 -0.98 -10.59 -28.71
CA LYS A 29 -1.82 -10.79 -29.91
C LYS A 29 -3.31 -10.89 -29.61
N ASP A 30 -3.71 -10.94 -28.34
CA ASP A 30 -5.11 -11.06 -27.97
C ASP A 30 -5.87 -9.77 -28.28
N ALA A 31 -7.20 -9.90 -28.35
CA ALA A 31 -8.08 -8.75 -28.48
C ALA A 31 -7.97 -7.82 -27.27
N ALA A 32 -8.29 -6.54 -27.47
CA ALA A 32 -8.33 -5.57 -26.39
C ALA A 32 -9.34 -6.00 -25.31
N LEU A 33 -8.85 -6.14 -24.09
CA LEU A 33 -9.65 -6.35 -22.89
C LEU A 33 -10.51 -5.12 -22.62
N THR A 34 -11.67 -5.37 -22.03
CA THR A 34 -12.62 -4.36 -21.58
C THR A 34 -12.93 -4.60 -20.11
N GLY A 35 -13.24 -3.54 -19.36
CA GLY A 35 -13.50 -3.63 -17.93
C GLY A 35 -12.71 -2.56 -17.17
N THR A 36 -12.35 -2.85 -15.92
CA THR A 36 -11.61 -1.92 -15.06
C THR A 36 -10.24 -2.45 -14.71
N VAL A 37 -9.25 -1.55 -14.66
CA VAL A 37 -7.98 -1.78 -13.98
C VAL A 37 -8.10 -1.08 -12.64
N ASP A 38 -8.01 -1.86 -11.56
CA ASP A 38 -8.24 -1.39 -10.21
C ASP A 38 -6.90 -1.24 -9.50
N LEU A 39 -6.61 -0.02 -9.06
CA LEU A 39 -5.40 0.32 -8.33
C LEU A 39 -5.74 0.51 -6.86
N TRP A 40 -5.23 -0.38 -6.01
CA TRP A 40 -5.40 -0.34 -4.56
C TRP A 40 -4.19 0.31 -3.90
N PHE A 41 -4.39 1.56 -3.53
CA PHE A 41 -3.40 2.44 -2.96
C PHE A 41 -3.46 2.38 -1.43
N ILE A 42 -2.68 1.47 -0.82
CA ILE A 42 -2.70 1.23 0.63
C ILE A 42 -1.65 2.09 1.34
N VAL A 43 -0.44 2.10 0.79
CA VAL A 43 0.67 2.95 1.24
C VAL A 43 1.44 3.47 0.02
N HIS A 44 2.03 4.66 0.13
CA HIS A 44 2.61 5.32 -1.02
C HIS A 44 4.01 4.81 -1.35
N ASP A 45 4.14 4.16 -2.50
CA ASP A 45 5.44 3.78 -3.09
C ASP A 45 5.93 4.82 -4.13
N GLY A 46 5.87 6.12 -3.80
CA GLY A 46 6.49 7.18 -4.63
C GLY A 46 5.92 7.33 -6.03
N GLY A 47 4.65 6.95 -6.23
CA GLY A 47 3.93 7.08 -7.50
C GLY A 47 4.14 5.94 -8.50
N ILE A 48 5.03 4.97 -8.23
CA ILE A 48 5.31 3.86 -9.18
C ILE A 48 4.08 3.02 -9.48
N LEU A 49 3.20 2.85 -8.49
CA LEU A 49 1.94 2.13 -8.64
C LEU A 49 1.03 2.82 -9.68
N LEU A 50 0.90 4.14 -9.59
CA LEU A 50 0.11 4.96 -10.52
C LEU A 50 0.76 5.00 -11.92
N LEU A 51 2.09 5.10 -11.99
CA LEU A 51 2.83 5.01 -13.26
C LEU A 51 2.64 3.64 -13.93
N THR A 52 2.63 2.56 -13.16
CA THR A 52 2.44 1.22 -13.71
C THR A 52 1.05 1.07 -14.30
N ALA A 53 0.00 1.54 -13.61
CA ALA A 53 -1.36 1.58 -14.17
C ALA A 53 -1.44 2.44 -15.44
N TYR A 54 -0.83 3.62 -15.40
CA TYR A 54 -0.81 4.55 -16.53
C TYR A 54 -0.19 3.94 -17.78
N LEU A 55 1.00 3.33 -17.64
CA LEU A 55 1.70 2.67 -18.74
C LEU A 55 0.95 1.43 -19.21
N LEU A 56 0.30 0.70 -18.31
CA LEU A 56 -0.51 -0.47 -18.66
C LEU A 56 -1.65 -0.08 -19.60
N LEU A 57 -2.37 1.01 -19.30
CA LEU A 57 -3.51 1.48 -20.12
C LEU A 57 -3.10 2.03 -21.49
N ARG A 58 -1.81 2.36 -21.71
CA ARG A 58 -1.30 2.70 -23.06
C ARG A 58 -1.08 1.48 -23.94
N ASN A 59 -1.04 0.28 -23.36
CA ASN A 59 -0.89 -0.94 -24.13
C ASN A 59 -2.17 -1.28 -24.91
N ARG A 60 -2.02 -1.73 -26.16
CA ARG A 60 -3.15 -2.06 -27.06
C ARG A 60 -4.16 -3.05 -26.49
N VAL A 61 -3.72 -3.95 -25.60
CA VAL A 61 -4.57 -4.97 -24.99
C VAL A 61 -5.41 -4.36 -23.87
N TRP A 62 -4.91 -3.33 -23.19
CA TRP A 62 -5.54 -2.74 -22.00
C TRP A 62 -6.15 -1.37 -22.26
N CYS A 63 -6.01 -0.83 -23.48
CA CYS A 63 -6.41 0.54 -23.81
C CYS A 63 -7.91 0.82 -23.74
N LYS A 64 -8.76 -0.21 -23.72
CA LYS A 64 -10.20 -0.09 -23.53
C LYS A 64 -10.64 -0.27 -22.08
N CYS A 65 -9.72 -0.50 -21.15
CA CYS A 65 -10.03 -0.58 -19.73
C CYS A 65 -10.11 0.82 -19.10
N ARG A 66 -10.92 0.96 -18.05
CA ARG A 66 -11.03 2.18 -17.23
C ARG A 66 -10.19 2.05 -15.97
N LEU A 67 -9.52 3.12 -15.53
CA LEU A 67 -8.78 3.12 -14.28
C LEU A 67 -9.70 3.47 -13.10
N ARG A 68 -9.68 2.66 -12.04
CA ARG A 68 -10.25 3.00 -10.73
C ARG A 68 -9.14 3.01 -9.69
N VAL A 69 -9.12 4.02 -8.83
CA VAL A 69 -8.11 4.21 -7.78
C VAL A 69 -8.81 4.18 -6.43
N PHE A 70 -8.53 3.14 -5.65
CA PHE A 70 -9.00 2.96 -4.29
C PHE A 70 -7.91 3.40 -3.32
N VAL A 71 -8.17 4.44 -2.54
CA VAL A 71 -7.24 4.97 -1.54
C VAL A 71 -7.63 4.45 -0.17
N VAL A 72 -6.80 3.59 0.42
CA VAL A 72 -7.07 3.02 1.74
C VAL A 72 -6.52 3.94 2.82
N THR A 73 -7.40 4.35 3.73
CA THR A 73 -7.09 5.23 4.86
C THR A 73 -7.44 4.57 6.19
N GLY A 74 -6.62 4.88 7.20
CA GLY A 74 -6.85 4.51 8.60
C GLY A 74 -7.78 5.47 9.36
N GLU A 75 -8.11 6.60 8.76
CA GLU A 75 -8.88 7.70 9.35
C GLU A 75 -10.05 8.04 8.41
N PRO A 76 -11.25 8.32 8.95
CA PRO A 76 -12.45 8.54 8.15
C PRO A 76 -12.37 9.82 7.32
N ASP A 77 -12.85 9.79 6.07
CA ASP A 77 -12.97 10.98 5.21
C ASP A 77 -14.32 11.67 5.46
N THR A 78 -14.49 12.22 6.66
CA THR A 78 -15.75 12.76 7.22
C THR A 78 -16.46 13.77 6.30
N ASN A 79 -15.73 14.42 5.38
CA ASN A 79 -16.27 15.44 4.46
C ASN A 79 -15.91 15.23 2.97
N GLY A 80 -15.39 14.05 2.60
CA GLY A 80 -14.95 13.79 1.23
C GLY A 80 -13.77 14.69 0.79
N VAL A 81 -13.03 15.25 1.74
CA VAL A 81 -11.93 16.18 1.46
C VAL A 81 -10.78 15.42 0.83
N LEU A 82 -10.43 14.26 1.39
CA LEU A 82 -9.38 13.41 0.83
C LEU A 82 -9.75 12.97 -0.58
N LYS A 83 -11.01 12.57 -0.80
CA LYS A 83 -11.52 12.26 -2.14
C LYS A 83 -11.33 13.40 -3.13
N LYS A 84 -11.69 14.64 -2.76
CA LYS A 84 -11.53 15.83 -3.62
C LYS A 84 -10.08 16.13 -3.92
N VAL A 85 -9.21 16.05 -2.91
CA VAL A 85 -7.77 16.27 -3.05
C VAL A 85 -7.15 15.24 -4.01
N MET A 86 -7.48 13.96 -3.83
CA MET A 86 -6.98 12.89 -4.69
C MET A 86 -7.54 12.98 -6.12
N ALA A 87 -8.82 13.31 -6.29
CA ALA A 87 -9.40 13.55 -7.60
C ALA A 87 -8.72 14.73 -8.31
N ARG A 88 -8.45 15.82 -7.57
CA ARG A 88 -7.73 16.98 -8.11
C ARG A 88 -6.31 16.62 -8.53
N PHE A 89 -5.59 15.88 -7.68
CA PHE A 89 -4.24 15.41 -7.96
C PHE A 89 -4.18 14.59 -9.26
N ILE A 90 -5.06 13.60 -9.41
CA ILE A 90 -5.13 12.76 -10.62
C ILE A 90 -5.48 13.59 -11.86
N TYR A 91 -6.38 14.57 -11.73
CA TYR A 91 -6.71 15.51 -12.80
C TYR A 91 -5.48 16.32 -13.25
N ASP A 92 -4.70 16.83 -12.29
CA ASP A 92 -3.49 17.61 -12.59
C ASP A 92 -2.42 16.74 -13.28
N LEU A 93 -2.39 15.43 -13.03
CA LEU A 93 -1.55 14.47 -13.73
C LEU A 93 -2.06 14.05 -15.12
N ARG A 94 -3.24 14.53 -15.55
CA ARG A 94 -3.91 14.17 -16.81
C ARG A 94 -4.20 12.68 -16.95
N ILE A 95 -4.44 12.00 -15.84
CA ILE A 95 -4.84 10.59 -15.82
C ILE A 95 -6.36 10.53 -15.67
N SER A 96 -7.04 9.83 -16.58
CA SER A 96 -8.48 9.59 -16.45
C SER A 96 -8.72 8.40 -15.52
N ALA A 97 -9.12 8.66 -14.28
CA ALA A 97 -9.43 7.64 -13.30
C ALA A 97 -10.58 8.04 -12.37
N GLU A 98 -11.33 7.04 -11.92
CA GLU A 98 -12.30 7.19 -10.83
C GLU A 98 -11.59 7.03 -9.48
N VAL A 99 -11.89 7.89 -8.52
CA VAL A 99 -11.29 7.83 -7.17
C VAL A 99 -12.33 7.45 -6.14
N GLU A 100 -12.00 6.44 -5.33
CA GLU A 100 -12.79 6.03 -4.19
C GLU A 100 -11.91 5.95 -2.93
N ILE A 101 -12.46 6.38 -1.80
CA ILE A 101 -11.79 6.31 -0.50
C ILE A 101 -12.34 5.11 0.25
N VAL A 102 -11.44 4.32 0.79
CA VAL A 102 -11.73 3.09 1.52
C VAL A 102 -11.23 3.25 2.95
N GLU A 103 -12.13 3.14 3.92
CA GLU A 103 -11.79 3.19 5.34
C GLU A 103 -11.48 1.80 5.88
N MET A 104 -10.35 1.65 6.57
CA MET A 104 -9.96 0.43 7.26
C MET A 104 -9.28 0.74 8.59
N SER A 105 -9.32 -0.20 9.54
CA SER A 105 -8.61 -0.01 10.81
C SER A 105 -7.09 -0.04 10.60
N LYS A 106 -6.34 0.72 11.42
CA LYS A 106 -4.87 0.72 11.38
C LYS A 106 -4.26 -0.66 11.63
N THR A 107 -4.97 -1.55 12.33
CA THR A 107 -4.59 -2.94 12.57
C THR A 107 -4.77 -3.85 11.35
N ASP A 108 -5.72 -3.55 10.46
CA ASP A 108 -5.93 -4.32 9.24
C ASP A 108 -4.93 -3.94 8.14
N ILE A 109 -4.40 -2.72 8.16
CA ILE A 109 -3.37 -2.23 7.23
C ILE A 109 -1.95 -2.26 7.81
N SER A 110 -1.75 -2.89 8.96
CA SER A 110 -0.47 -2.85 9.70
C SER A 110 0.72 -3.41 8.94
N ALA A 111 0.51 -4.37 8.03
CA ALA A 111 1.55 -4.91 7.15
C ALA A 111 2.21 -3.85 6.25
N TYR A 112 1.50 -2.76 5.99
CA TYR A 112 1.97 -1.65 5.17
C TYR A 112 2.44 -0.44 5.99
N ALA A 113 2.16 -0.40 7.30
CA ALA A 113 2.45 0.75 8.16
C ALA A 113 3.96 1.11 8.24
N LEU A 114 4.87 0.14 8.05
CA LEU A 114 6.32 0.36 8.14
C LEU A 114 6.92 1.13 6.95
N GLN A 115 6.25 1.13 5.79
CA GLN A 115 6.75 1.82 4.59
C GLN A 115 6.78 3.35 4.74
N ARG A 116 6.09 3.92 5.74
CA ARG A 116 5.87 5.38 5.86
C ARG A 116 7.01 6.18 6.49
N THR A 117 7.96 5.60 7.21
CA THR A 117 8.91 6.41 8.03
C THR A 117 10.33 6.48 7.48
N VAL A 118 10.96 5.37 7.07
CA VAL A 118 12.39 5.39 6.69
C VAL A 118 12.62 5.89 5.25
N ALA A 119 11.72 5.53 4.32
CA ALA A 119 11.85 5.91 2.91
C ALA A 119 11.36 7.35 2.65
N ALA A 120 10.38 7.84 3.42
CA ALA A 120 9.85 9.19 3.29
C ALA A 120 10.88 10.26 3.66
N ASP A 121 11.66 10.04 4.74
CA ASP A 121 12.73 10.96 5.15
C ASP A 121 13.87 11.00 4.12
N GLN A 122 14.29 9.84 3.60
CA GLN A 122 15.28 9.77 2.53
C GLN A 122 14.80 10.44 1.24
N ARG A 123 13.52 10.25 0.88
CA ARG A 123 12.92 10.91 -0.29
C ARG A 123 12.86 12.41 -0.10
N ARG A 124 12.49 12.89 1.08
CA ARG A 124 12.47 14.33 1.39
C ARG A 124 13.86 14.95 1.27
N GLU A 125 14.90 14.22 1.66
CA GLU A 125 16.28 14.67 1.52
C GLU A 125 16.72 14.72 0.05
N LEU A 126 16.45 13.67 -0.74
CA LEU A 126 16.72 13.65 -2.18
C LEU A 126 16.00 14.79 -2.92
N LEU A 127 14.75 15.07 -2.57
CA LEU A 127 13.98 16.17 -3.17
C LEU A 127 14.56 17.55 -2.83
N LYS A 128 15.18 17.73 -1.65
CA LYS A 128 15.93 18.94 -1.32
C LYS A 128 17.19 19.05 -2.17
N GLU A 129 17.95 17.96 -2.32
CA GLU A 129 19.17 17.93 -3.13
C GLU A 129 18.90 18.24 -4.60
N MET A 130 17.80 17.73 -5.15
CA MET A 130 17.43 17.94 -6.56
C MET A 130 16.87 19.34 -6.86
N LYS A 131 16.71 20.23 -5.87
CA LYS A 131 16.10 21.57 -6.01
C LYS A 131 14.72 21.58 -6.68
N CYS A 132 13.99 20.46 -6.63
CA CYS A 132 12.67 20.28 -7.25
C CYS A 132 11.52 20.40 -6.25
N GLN A 133 11.73 21.05 -5.09
CA GLN A 133 10.76 21.07 -3.99
C GLN A 133 9.37 21.55 -4.42
N ASP A 134 9.25 22.60 -5.22
CA ASP A 134 7.95 23.21 -5.55
C ASP A 134 7.13 22.43 -6.59
N VAL A 135 7.79 21.73 -7.52
CA VAL A 135 7.11 20.93 -8.56
C VAL A 135 6.88 19.52 -8.07
N ALA A 136 7.87 18.92 -7.39
CA ALA A 136 7.80 17.56 -6.89
C ALA A 136 6.90 17.41 -5.65
N SER A 137 6.79 18.43 -4.78
CA SER A 137 5.86 18.37 -3.64
C SER A 137 4.39 18.38 -4.07
N LYS A 138 4.07 19.05 -5.18
CA LYS A 138 2.72 19.07 -5.77
C LYS A 138 2.39 17.77 -6.51
N THR A 139 3.39 17.07 -7.03
CA THR A 139 3.22 15.80 -7.75
C THR A 139 3.50 14.56 -6.91
N ASP A 140 4.05 14.69 -5.70
CA ASP A 140 4.23 13.56 -4.78
C ASP A 140 2.94 13.29 -4.01
N LEU A 141 2.31 12.17 -4.35
CA LEU A 141 1.07 11.73 -3.73
C LEU A 141 1.18 11.54 -2.22
N GLN A 142 2.35 11.14 -1.70
CA GLN A 142 2.57 10.99 -0.26
C GLN A 142 2.53 12.34 0.45
N ALA A 143 3.17 13.37 -0.13
CA ALA A 143 3.17 14.71 0.43
C ALA A 143 1.75 15.30 0.48
N VAL A 144 0.94 15.09 -0.57
CA VAL A 144 -0.44 15.56 -0.64
C VAL A 144 -1.31 14.94 0.46
N ILE A 145 -1.17 13.63 0.69
CA ILE A 145 -1.92 12.94 1.75
C ILE A 145 -1.41 13.34 3.15
N ASP A 146 -0.09 13.45 3.36
CA ASP A 146 0.47 13.84 4.64
C ASP A 146 0.11 15.29 5.01
N GLU A 147 0.08 16.20 4.03
CA GLU A 147 -0.39 17.57 4.22
C GLU A 147 -1.87 17.61 4.63
N HIS A 148 -2.70 16.73 4.05
CA HIS A 148 -4.10 16.60 4.45
C HIS A 148 -4.22 16.17 5.92
N TYR A 149 -3.53 15.11 6.34
CA TYR A 149 -3.57 14.66 7.74
C TYR A 149 -2.98 15.68 8.72
N LYS A 150 -1.93 16.42 8.31
CA LYS A 150 -1.37 17.49 9.13
C LYS A 150 -2.40 18.60 9.38
N LYS A 151 -3.11 19.04 8.34
CA LYS A 151 -4.15 20.08 8.44
C LYS A 151 -5.34 19.64 9.29
N GLU A 152 -5.76 18.38 9.20
CA GLU A 152 -6.84 17.86 10.05
C GLU A 152 -6.44 17.86 11.54
N ARG A 153 -5.22 17.41 11.88
CA ARG A 153 -4.71 17.47 13.26
C ARG A 153 -4.59 18.89 13.81
N GLU A 154 -4.24 19.86 12.97
CA GLU A 154 -4.18 21.27 13.36
C GLU A 154 -5.58 21.83 13.62
N ARG A 155 -6.58 21.49 12.78
CA ARG A 155 -7.98 21.87 13.00
C ARG A 155 -8.59 21.27 14.26
N GLU A 156 -8.27 20.02 14.57
CA GLU A 156 -8.70 19.37 15.81
C GLU A 156 -8.13 20.06 17.05
N ARG A 157 -6.87 20.51 17.00
CA ARG A 157 -6.23 21.29 18.07
C ARG A 157 -6.78 22.70 18.21
N GLU A 158 -7.19 23.33 17.11
CA GLU A 158 -7.78 24.68 17.13
C GLU A 158 -9.24 24.67 17.62
N ASN A 159 -9.98 23.58 17.41
CA ASN A 159 -11.35 23.41 17.89
C ASN A 159 -11.45 22.80 19.30
N GLY A 160 -10.41 22.11 19.78
CA GLY A 160 -10.31 21.64 21.16
C GLY A 160 -9.71 22.71 22.07
N GLY A 161 -10.56 23.57 22.63
CA GLY A 161 -10.17 24.58 23.61
C GLY A 161 -9.51 23.96 24.86
N ASN A 162 -8.56 24.70 25.43
CA ASN A 162 -7.83 24.42 26.68
C ASN A 162 -8.60 23.54 27.68
N ASP A 163 -8.16 22.30 27.86
CA ASP A 163 -8.26 21.62 29.13
C ASP A 163 -6.83 21.24 29.56
N GLU A 164 -6.44 21.78 30.71
CA GLU A 164 -5.16 21.53 31.36
C GLU A 164 -5.03 20.04 31.71
N GLU A 165 -3.91 19.47 31.29
CA GLU A 165 -3.21 18.28 31.82
C GLU A 165 -4.03 17.31 32.69
N ASP A 166 -4.63 16.30 32.05
CA ASP A 166 -4.77 14.98 32.65
C ASP A 166 -3.74 14.03 32.01
N GLU A 167 -2.58 13.90 32.66
CA GLU A 167 -1.59 12.87 32.40
C GLU A 167 -2.21 11.49 32.62
N SER A 168 -2.87 10.95 31.60
CA SER A 168 -3.11 9.50 31.51
C SER A 168 -2.74 8.98 30.12
N CYS A 169 -1.50 8.48 30.07
CA CYS A 169 -0.90 7.64 29.04
C CYS A 169 -0.68 8.25 27.64
N SER A 170 -0.04 9.43 27.58
CA SER A 170 0.73 9.82 26.39
C SER A 170 2.13 9.21 26.46
N SER A 171 2.27 7.95 26.06
CA SER A 171 3.60 7.46 25.70
C SER A 171 4.01 8.12 24.38
N THR A 172 4.99 9.00 24.46
CA THR A 172 5.76 9.56 23.33
C THR A 172 6.55 8.44 22.66
N GLU A 173 5.83 7.49 22.04
CA GLU A 173 6.43 6.52 21.16
C GLU A 173 6.57 7.14 19.78
N ASN A 174 7.83 7.26 19.34
CA ASN A 174 8.16 7.69 18.00
C ASN A 174 7.29 6.90 16.99
N SER A 175 6.66 7.56 16.00
CA SER A 175 5.74 6.89 15.06
C SER A 175 6.40 5.67 14.37
N ALA A 176 7.71 5.74 14.15
CA ALA A 176 8.52 4.61 13.70
C ALA A 176 8.52 3.41 14.67
N SER A 177 8.62 3.64 15.98
CA SER A 177 8.59 2.62 17.02
C SER A 177 7.20 2.00 17.16
N ALA A 178 6.13 2.80 17.08
CA ALA A 178 4.75 2.31 17.09
C ALA A 178 4.44 1.46 15.83
N ASN A 179 4.85 1.93 14.65
CA ASN A 179 4.70 1.18 13.39
C ASN A 179 5.56 -0.09 13.37
N GLN A 180 6.73 -0.06 14.00
CA GLN A 180 7.59 -1.23 14.13
C GLN A 180 6.94 -2.29 15.03
N ARG A 181 6.30 -1.90 16.13
CA ARG A 181 5.50 -2.81 16.98
C ARG A 181 4.28 -3.35 16.25
N LEU A 182 3.56 -2.53 15.47
CA LEU A 182 2.40 -2.98 14.67
C LEU A 182 2.79 -4.03 13.63
N ASN A 183 3.92 -3.86 12.95
CA ASN A 183 4.45 -4.86 12.01
C ASN A 183 4.97 -6.11 12.75
N GLU A 184 5.47 -5.93 13.97
CA GLU A 184 5.79 -7.03 14.89
C GLU A 184 4.54 -7.88 15.16
N TYR A 185 3.37 -7.28 15.38
CA TYR A 185 2.12 -8.04 15.54
C TYR A 185 1.72 -8.87 14.30
N THR A 186 2.00 -8.38 13.09
CA THR A 186 1.68 -9.09 11.85
C THR A 186 2.66 -10.22 11.54
N PHE A 187 3.95 -10.06 11.84
CA PHE A 187 5.00 -10.99 11.39
C PHE A 187 5.89 -11.61 12.47
N SER A 188 5.62 -11.41 13.78
CA SER A 188 6.55 -11.88 14.82
C SER A 188 6.34 -13.28 15.38
N PRO A 189 7.44 -13.88 15.92
CA PRO A 189 7.39 -15.12 16.69
C PRO A 189 6.49 -15.08 17.92
N SER A 190 6.25 -13.91 18.52
CA SER A 190 5.40 -13.76 19.71
C SER A 190 3.91 -14.03 19.42
N ALA A 191 3.46 -13.73 18.19
CA ALA A 191 2.16 -14.19 17.67
C ALA A 191 2.12 -15.73 17.45
N LEU A 192 3.28 -16.41 17.55
CA LEU A 192 3.41 -17.87 17.50
C LEU A 192 3.34 -18.53 18.89
N ARG A 193 3.46 -17.76 20.00
CA ARG A 193 3.67 -18.33 21.35
C ARG A 193 2.41 -18.60 22.18
N HIS A 194 1.23 -18.15 21.75
CA HIS A 194 -0.04 -18.39 22.47
C HIS A 194 -0.87 -19.56 21.93
N GLY A 195 -0.23 -20.51 21.25
CA GLY A 195 -0.79 -21.83 20.96
C GLY A 195 0.11 -22.89 21.57
N THR A 196 -0.43 -23.62 22.55
CA THR A 196 0.13 -24.76 23.27
C THR A 196 1.12 -25.61 22.46
N ARG A 197 2.21 -26.06 23.11
CA ARG A 197 3.18 -27.02 22.57
C ARG A 197 2.46 -28.22 21.93
N CYS A 198 2.52 -28.32 20.61
CA CYS A 198 2.38 -29.58 19.90
C CYS A 198 3.55 -29.69 18.92
N PHE A 199 4.57 -30.46 19.31
CA PHE A 199 5.41 -31.15 18.36
C PHE A 199 4.51 -32.20 17.70
N ASP A 200 3.92 -31.86 16.56
CA ASP A 200 3.27 -32.85 15.72
C ASP A 200 3.67 -32.64 14.27
N VAL A 201 4.43 -33.60 13.77
CA VAL A 201 4.89 -33.69 12.38
C VAL A 201 3.67 -34.12 11.56
N GLY A 202 2.82 -33.17 11.16
CA GLY A 202 1.71 -33.55 10.27
C GLY A 202 0.58 -32.55 10.02
N CYS A 203 0.33 -31.55 10.87
CA CYS A 203 -0.85 -30.69 10.70
C CYS A 203 -0.48 -29.20 10.50
N ARG A 204 -0.31 -28.82 9.23
CA ARG A 204 -0.04 -27.44 8.76
C ARG A 204 -1.30 -26.55 8.79
N LYS A 205 -1.98 -26.41 9.92
CA LYS A 205 -3.11 -25.47 10.04
C LYS A 205 -2.62 -24.18 10.70
N SER A 206 -2.47 -23.12 9.92
CA SER A 206 -2.13 -21.78 10.40
C SER A 206 -3.23 -21.27 11.33
N SER A 207 -2.85 -20.63 12.45
CA SER A 207 -3.87 -20.18 13.40
C SER A 207 -4.64 -18.98 12.83
N PRO A 208 -5.99 -18.94 12.92
CA PRO A 208 -6.84 -17.96 12.24
C PRO A 208 -6.58 -16.49 12.60
N ARG A 209 -5.95 -16.21 13.75
CA ARG A 209 -5.57 -14.85 14.17
C ARG A 209 -4.36 -14.28 13.42
N ARG A 210 -3.54 -15.14 12.78
CA ARG A 210 -2.25 -14.74 12.14
C ARG A 210 -2.39 -14.02 10.81
N LEU A 211 -3.55 -14.15 10.14
CA LEU A 211 -3.80 -13.60 8.79
C LEU A 211 -5.04 -12.70 8.75
N HIS A 212 -5.54 -12.27 9.90
CA HIS A 212 -6.76 -11.46 9.99
C HIS A 212 -6.68 -10.21 9.10
N SER A 213 -5.57 -9.47 9.19
CA SER A 213 -5.31 -8.28 8.37
C SER A 213 -5.35 -8.59 6.87
N ALA A 214 -4.68 -9.66 6.43
CA ALA A 214 -4.69 -10.07 5.01
C ALA A 214 -6.09 -10.46 4.53
N LYS A 215 -6.83 -11.24 5.33
CA LYS A 215 -8.19 -11.67 5.00
C LYS A 215 -9.14 -10.49 4.91
N ARG A 216 -9.09 -9.59 5.88
CA ARG A 216 -9.98 -8.42 5.93
C ARG A 216 -9.74 -7.50 4.75
N LEU A 217 -8.48 -7.27 4.40
CA LEU A 217 -8.11 -6.50 3.22
C LEU A 217 -8.55 -7.20 1.92
N ASN A 218 -8.32 -8.52 1.82
CA ASN A 218 -8.74 -9.31 0.65
C ASN A 218 -10.26 -9.30 0.45
N GLU A 219 -11.04 -9.49 1.52
CA GLU A 219 -12.51 -9.45 1.47
C GLU A 219 -13.00 -8.18 0.79
N LEU A 220 -12.43 -7.03 1.14
CA LEU A 220 -12.82 -5.76 0.55
C LEU A 220 -12.33 -5.62 -0.90
N ILE A 221 -11.11 -6.07 -1.21
CA ILE A 221 -10.60 -6.05 -2.58
C ILE A 221 -11.50 -6.91 -3.48
N VAL A 222 -11.84 -8.12 -3.06
CA VAL A 222 -12.71 -9.03 -3.79
C VAL A 222 -14.12 -8.43 -3.92
N GLU A 223 -14.67 -7.82 -2.87
CA GLU A 223 -15.99 -7.18 -2.91
C GLU A 223 -16.10 -6.13 -4.04
N ARG A 224 -15.03 -5.39 -4.34
CA ARG A 224 -15.05 -4.28 -5.30
C ARG A 224 -14.37 -4.58 -6.63
N SER A 225 -13.46 -5.56 -6.66
CA SER A 225 -12.52 -5.81 -7.76
C SER A 225 -12.45 -7.26 -8.23
N ALA A 226 -13.37 -8.14 -7.82
CA ALA A 226 -13.39 -9.54 -8.28
C ALA A 226 -13.56 -9.68 -9.80
N ASP A 227 -14.31 -8.77 -10.43
CA ASP A 227 -14.58 -8.72 -11.87
C ASP A 227 -13.61 -7.81 -12.65
N ALA A 228 -12.65 -7.19 -11.96
CA ALA A 228 -11.69 -6.29 -12.57
C ALA A 228 -10.83 -7.03 -13.61
N ALA A 229 -10.50 -6.32 -14.70
CA ALA A 229 -9.58 -6.82 -15.71
C ALA A 229 -8.18 -7.03 -15.13
N ALA A 230 -7.72 -6.19 -14.20
CA ALA A 230 -6.52 -6.42 -13.41
C ALA A 230 -6.57 -5.63 -12.10
N VAL A 231 -5.90 -6.14 -11.07
CA VAL A 231 -5.76 -5.49 -9.77
C VAL A 231 -4.29 -5.21 -9.50
N LEU A 232 -3.94 -3.95 -9.23
CA LEU A 232 -2.60 -3.50 -8.87
C LEU A 232 -2.60 -3.16 -7.38
N ILE A 233 -1.71 -3.78 -6.62
CA ILE A 233 -1.63 -3.61 -5.15
C ILE A 233 -0.17 -3.44 -4.75
N ASN A 234 0.08 -2.63 -3.71
CA ASN A 234 1.40 -2.58 -3.09
C ASN A 234 1.79 -3.96 -2.54
N LEU A 235 3.04 -4.35 -2.77
CA LEU A 235 3.63 -5.53 -2.13
C LEU A 235 4.04 -5.15 -0.68
N PRO A 236 3.59 -5.90 0.34
CA PRO A 236 3.93 -5.61 1.74
C PRO A 236 5.45 -5.58 2.00
N ALA A 237 5.84 -4.88 3.06
CA ALA A 237 7.24 -4.85 3.47
C ALA A 237 7.71 -6.25 3.92
N LEU A 238 8.91 -6.64 3.49
CA LEU A 238 9.49 -7.89 3.93
C LEU A 238 9.81 -7.82 5.43
N PRO A 239 9.41 -8.83 6.24
CA PRO A 239 9.74 -8.84 7.66
C PRO A 239 11.25 -8.98 7.88
N LYS A 240 11.78 -8.36 8.93
CA LYS A 240 13.22 -8.38 9.26
C LYS A 240 13.65 -9.67 9.97
N SER A 241 12.73 -10.36 10.65
CA SER A 241 13.00 -11.60 11.37
C SER A 241 13.30 -12.75 10.41
N ALA A 242 14.38 -13.49 10.64
CA ALA A 242 14.61 -14.76 9.97
C ALA A 242 13.57 -15.79 10.45
N GLY A 243 12.97 -16.55 9.51
CA GLY A 243 11.96 -17.58 9.81
C GLY A 243 10.51 -17.15 9.58
N SER A 244 10.25 -15.88 9.26
CA SER A 244 8.90 -15.37 8.93
C SER A 244 8.59 -15.37 7.42
N GLU A 245 9.43 -15.98 6.60
CA GLU A 245 9.26 -16.02 5.14
C GLU A 245 8.02 -16.81 4.74
N PHE A 246 7.74 -17.91 5.44
CA PHE A 246 6.53 -18.71 5.20
C PHE A 246 5.27 -17.89 5.47
N TYR A 247 5.24 -17.12 6.55
CA TYR A 247 4.10 -16.25 6.87
C TYR A 247 3.94 -15.12 5.87
N TYR A 248 5.05 -14.57 5.37
CA TYR A 248 5.00 -13.56 4.31
C TYR A 248 4.39 -14.12 3.02
N MET A 249 4.76 -15.35 2.63
CA MET A 249 4.14 -16.02 1.47
C MET A 249 2.65 -16.27 1.69
N GLU A 250 2.29 -16.80 2.85
CA GLU A 250 0.89 -17.10 3.19
C GLU A 250 0.03 -15.83 3.26
N TYR A 251 0.60 -14.73 3.75
CA TYR A 251 -0.01 -13.40 3.73
C TYR A 251 -0.31 -12.95 2.31
N VAL A 252 0.68 -13.00 1.41
CA VAL A 252 0.52 -12.60 0.00
C VAL A 252 -0.48 -13.50 -0.73
N GLU A 253 -0.49 -14.80 -0.42
CA GLU A 253 -1.48 -15.73 -0.96
C GLU A 253 -2.88 -15.38 -0.51
N THR A 254 -3.08 -15.17 0.79
CA THR A 254 -4.37 -14.79 1.38
C THR A 254 -4.86 -13.44 0.87
N LEU A 255 -3.95 -12.47 0.66
CA LEU A 255 -4.27 -11.14 0.16
C LEU A 255 -4.76 -11.14 -1.30
N THR A 256 -4.38 -12.15 -2.09
CA THR A 256 -4.65 -12.20 -3.53
C THR A 256 -5.65 -13.28 -3.90
N ASP A 257 -6.26 -13.93 -2.91
CA ASP A 257 -7.17 -15.05 -3.12
C ASP A 257 -8.50 -14.57 -3.69
N GLY A 258 -9.02 -15.27 -4.69
CA GLY A 258 -10.25 -14.90 -5.40
C GLY A 258 -10.09 -13.83 -6.50
N LEU A 259 -8.87 -13.42 -6.82
CA LEU A 259 -8.58 -12.45 -7.89
C LEU A 259 -7.99 -13.15 -9.14
N GLN A 260 -8.29 -12.62 -10.33
CA GLN A 260 -7.87 -13.26 -11.59
C GLN A 260 -6.47 -12.85 -12.06
N ARG A 261 -6.15 -11.55 -12.02
CA ARG A 261 -4.88 -10.99 -12.50
C ARG A 261 -4.42 -9.93 -11.51
N VAL A 262 -3.33 -10.22 -10.81
CA VAL A 262 -2.80 -9.32 -9.78
C VAL A 262 -1.36 -8.96 -10.09
N ILE A 263 -1.02 -7.67 -9.99
CA ILE A 263 0.37 -7.20 -10.03
C ILE A 263 0.70 -6.59 -8.68
N LEU A 264 1.57 -7.26 -7.93
CA LEU A 264 2.11 -6.75 -6.67
C LEU A 264 3.33 -5.89 -6.97
N ILE A 265 3.35 -4.65 -6.49
CA ILE A 265 4.36 -3.66 -6.86
C ILE A 265 5.05 -3.13 -5.61
N ARG A 266 6.38 -3.03 -5.64
CA ARG A 266 7.18 -2.38 -4.60
C ARG A 266 8.17 -1.42 -5.22
N GLY A 267 8.18 -0.18 -4.76
CA GLY A 267 9.23 0.78 -5.10
C GLY A 267 10.52 0.50 -4.32
N SER A 268 11.63 1.03 -4.82
CA SER A 268 12.91 1.13 -4.12
C SER A 268 12.92 2.21 -3.03
N GLY A 269 11.94 3.12 -3.07
CA GLY A 269 11.84 4.28 -2.18
C GLY A 269 12.50 5.54 -2.75
N ARG A 270 13.28 5.40 -3.83
CA ARG A 270 13.99 6.49 -4.51
C ARG A 270 13.24 7.03 -5.73
N GLU A 271 12.12 6.41 -6.09
CA GLU A 271 11.31 6.87 -7.21
C GLU A 271 10.71 8.24 -6.91
N VAL A 272 10.95 9.17 -7.84
CA VAL A 272 10.27 10.46 -7.89
C VAL A 272 9.64 10.57 -9.27
N ILE A 273 8.32 10.57 -9.32
CA ILE A 273 7.56 10.72 -10.57
C ILE A 273 6.95 12.11 -10.56
N THR A 274 7.52 13.00 -11.36
CA THR A 274 7.09 14.41 -11.49
C THR A 274 6.32 14.70 -12.77
N ALA A 275 6.28 13.76 -13.71
CA ALA A 275 5.57 13.91 -14.97
C ALA A 275 5.09 12.55 -15.50
N PHE A 276 3.91 12.57 -16.11
CA PHE A 276 3.39 11.48 -16.93
C PHE A 276 3.47 11.96 -18.37
N ALA A 277 4.21 11.23 -19.22
CA ALA A 277 4.41 11.62 -20.61
C ALA A 277 3.08 11.59 -21.37
N GLU A 278 2.76 12.67 -22.10
CA GLU A 278 1.61 12.72 -23.03
C GLU A 278 1.76 11.70 -24.17
#